data_AF-A0A4W4H809-F1
#
_entry.id   AF-A0A4W4H809-F1
#
_cell.length_a   1.000
_cell.length_b   1.000
_cell.length_c   1.000
_cell.angle_alpha   90.00
_cell.angle_beta   90.00
_cell.angle_gamma   90.00
#
_symmetry.space_group_name_H-M   'P 1'
#
loop_
_entity.id
_entity.type
_entity.pdbx_description
1 polymer ?
#
loop_
_entity_poly.entity_id
_entity_poly.type
_entity_poly.pdbx_seq_one_letter_code
_entity_poly.pdbx_strand_id
1 'polypeptide(L)'
;LVRPLFVSLIFLNTHFNYHFVNQSKTWSEAQSFCRQTQTDLATVDNMEDMSRLLQSVSDTYTGSAWIGLYDDLKNSWRWSLEDPQFYKEGERDFRNWIPALSSLYGRELFCVLFYNGAWVIYSCDNSVSFVCFDGEHLNFPI
;
A
#
# COMPACT_ATOMS: atom_id res chain seq x y z
N LEU A 1 -7.49 -17.32 -46.73
CA LEU A 1 -8.29 -16.83 -45.59
C LEU A 1 -7.58 -17.24 -44.30
N VAL A 2 -6.69 -16.39 -43.79
CA VAL A 2 -6.01 -16.61 -42.51
C VAL A 2 -6.87 -15.96 -41.44
N ARG A 3 -7.42 -16.74 -40.50
CA ARG A 3 -8.09 -16.20 -39.32
C ARG A 3 -7.00 -15.72 -38.34
N PRO A 4 -6.99 -14.46 -37.89
CA PRO A 4 -6.03 -14.04 -36.89
C PRO A 4 -6.41 -14.69 -35.55
N LEU A 5 -5.42 -15.27 -34.87
CA LEU A 5 -5.52 -15.65 -33.47
C LEU A 5 -5.59 -14.35 -32.66
N PHE A 6 -6.77 -14.00 -32.15
CA PHE A 6 -6.89 -13.02 -31.09
C PHE A 6 -6.36 -13.67 -29.81
N VAL A 7 -5.12 -13.36 -29.43
CA VAL A 7 -4.66 -13.58 -28.07
C VAL A 7 -5.38 -12.51 -27.24
N SER A 8 -6.46 -12.91 -26.55
CA SER A 8 -7.10 -12.02 -25.59
C SER A 8 -6.09 -11.71 -24.49
N LEU A 9 -5.68 -10.44 -24.41
CA LEU A 9 -4.99 -9.90 -23.25
C LEU A 9 -5.99 -9.94 -22.09
N ILE A 10 -5.90 -10.95 -21.22
CA ILE A 10 -6.64 -10.96 -19.97
C ILE A 10 -5.97 -9.89 -19.10
N PHE A 11 -6.60 -8.71 -18.99
CA PHE A 11 -6.19 -7.72 -18.01
C PHE A 11 -6.53 -8.26 -16.63
N LEU A 12 -5.53 -8.69 -15.86
CA LEU A 12 -5.70 -8.94 -14.44
C LEU A 12 -5.96 -7.58 -13.78
N ASN A 13 -7.22 -7.34 -13.38
CA ASN A 13 -7.56 -6.27 -12.46
C ASN A 13 -7.37 -6.83 -11.05
N THR A 14 -6.26 -6.47 -10.43
CA THR A 14 -6.05 -6.65 -9.00
C THR A 14 -7.02 -5.71 -8.28
N HIS A 15 -7.93 -6.29 -7.51
CA HIS A 15 -8.85 -5.53 -6.67
C HIS A 15 -8.35 -5.65 -5.22
N PHE A 16 -7.95 -4.53 -4.63
CA PHE A 16 -7.54 -4.49 -3.23
C PHE A 16 -8.75 -4.18 -2.36
N ASN A 17 -9.03 -5.05 -1.39
CA ASN A 17 -9.91 -4.67 -0.30
C ASN A 17 -9.04 -4.17 0.85
N TYR A 18 -9.27 -2.92 1.23
CA TYR A 18 -8.56 -2.27 2.32
C TYR A 18 -9.37 -2.37 3.60
N HIS A 19 -8.67 -2.72 4.69
CA HIS A 19 -9.25 -2.99 5.99
C HIS A 19 -8.60 -2.07 7.02
N PHE A 20 -9.32 -1.03 7.45
CA PHE A 20 -8.84 -0.16 8.51
C PHE A 20 -8.91 -0.87 9.87
N VAL A 21 -7.79 -0.85 10.60
CA VAL A 21 -7.67 -1.45 11.93
C VAL A 21 -7.42 -0.36 12.96
N ASN A 22 -8.42 -0.12 13.81
CA ASN A 22 -8.34 0.86 14.88
C ASN A 22 -7.62 0.31 16.13
N GLN A 23 -6.36 -0.11 15.96
CA GLN A 23 -5.47 -0.51 17.05
C GLN A 23 -4.16 0.27 16.95
N SER A 24 -3.67 0.79 18.06
CA SER A 24 -2.37 1.49 18.09
C SER A 24 -1.23 0.47 18.13
N LYS A 25 -0.42 0.44 17.07
CA LYS A 25 0.74 -0.47 16.92
C LYS A 25 1.90 0.23 16.22
N THR A 26 3.13 -0.16 16.55
CA THR A 26 4.30 0.23 15.75
C THR A 26 4.18 -0.31 14.32
N TRP A 27 4.95 0.23 13.37
CA TRP A 27 4.83 -0.22 11.98
C TRP A 27 5.10 -1.73 11.83
N SER A 28 6.12 -2.25 12.51
CA SER A 28 6.47 -3.68 12.46
C SER A 28 5.39 -4.57 13.10
N GLU A 29 4.76 -4.11 14.17
CA GLU A 29 3.66 -4.83 14.81
C GLU A 29 2.39 -4.80 13.95
N ALA A 30 2.11 -3.67 13.29
CA ALA A 30 1.00 -3.51 12.36
C ALA A 30 1.18 -4.43 11.14
N GLN A 31 2.38 -4.49 10.56
CA GLN A 31 2.71 -5.43 9.48
C GLN A 31 2.51 -6.88 9.91
N SER A 32 3.03 -7.23 11.08
CA SER A 32 2.89 -8.58 11.63
C SER A 32 1.42 -8.94 11.84
N PHE A 33 0.61 -8.00 12.32
CA PHE A 33 -0.83 -8.18 12.44
C PHE A 33 -1.48 -8.44 11.08
N CYS A 34 -1.25 -7.56 10.09
CA CYS A 34 -1.87 -7.70 8.77
C CYS A 34 -1.49 -9.02 8.08
N ARG A 35 -0.25 -9.52 8.26
CA ARG A 35 0.16 -10.82 7.71
C ARG A 35 -0.46 -12.03 8.44
N GLN A 36 -0.95 -11.85 9.66
CA GLN A 36 -1.65 -12.89 10.42
C GLN A 36 -3.14 -12.94 10.08
N THR A 37 -3.74 -11.82 9.67
CA THR A 37 -5.19 -11.68 9.49
C THR A 37 -5.63 -11.40 8.04
N GLN A 38 -4.74 -10.90 7.19
CA GLN A 38 -4.92 -10.56 5.76
C GLN A 38 -3.62 -10.85 4.98
N THR A 39 -3.33 -10.09 3.89
CA THR A 39 -2.11 -10.25 3.08
C THR A 39 -0.92 -9.46 3.67
N ASP A 40 -1.01 -8.13 3.74
CA ASP A 40 0.04 -7.25 4.29
C ASP A 40 -0.55 -5.87 4.64
N LEU A 41 0.28 -4.92 5.09
CA LEU A 41 -0.07 -3.50 5.17
C LEU A 41 -0.35 -2.93 3.78
N ALA A 42 -1.32 -2.01 3.69
CA ALA A 42 -1.81 -1.44 2.44
C ALA A 42 -0.68 -1.01 1.48
N THR A 43 -0.75 -1.51 0.26
CA THR A 43 0.00 -1.00 -0.89
C THR A 43 -0.88 -0.05 -1.67
N VAL A 44 -0.29 1.00 -2.24
CA VAL A 44 -1.00 1.95 -3.11
C VAL A 44 -0.18 2.09 -4.37
N ASP A 45 -0.65 1.50 -5.46
CA ASP A 45 0.09 1.46 -6.72
C ASP A 45 -0.46 2.41 -7.80
N ASN A 46 -1.67 2.95 -7.59
CA ASN A 46 -2.30 3.92 -8.49
C ASN A 46 -3.30 4.85 -7.75
N MET A 47 -3.95 5.76 -8.49
CA MET A 47 -4.93 6.70 -7.90
C MET A 47 -6.27 6.05 -7.53
N GLU A 48 -6.66 4.96 -8.17
CA GLU A 48 -7.86 4.20 -7.84
C GLU A 48 -7.69 3.51 -6.48
N ASP A 49 -6.54 2.89 -6.24
CA ASP A 49 -6.13 2.38 -4.93
C ASP A 49 -6.20 3.45 -3.86
N MET A 50 -5.67 4.63 -4.17
CA MET A 50 -5.69 5.77 -3.27
C MET A 50 -7.12 6.16 -2.88
N SER A 51 -8.05 6.13 -3.84
CA SER A 51 -9.48 6.38 -3.61
C SER A 51 -10.15 5.28 -2.78
N ARG A 52 -9.83 4.01 -3.04
CA ARG A 52 -10.34 2.88 -2.24
C ARG A 52 -9.81 2.89 -0.81
N LEU A 53 -8.52 3.22 -0.64
CA LEU A 53 -7.90 3.40 0.66
C LEU A 53 -8.58 4.53 1.43
N LEU A 54 -8.85 5.68 0.78
CA LEU A 54 -9.63 6.79 1.33
C LEU A 54 -11.03 6.35 1.79
N GLN A 55 -11.71 5.49 1.02
CA GLN A 55 -13.05 4.99 1.38
C GLN A 55 -13.02 3.99 2.53
N SER A 56 -11.92 3.25 2.70
CA SER A 56 -11.78 2.26 3.78
C SER A 56 -11.60 2.88 5.16
N VAL A 57 -11.12 4.13 5.22
CA VAL A 57 -11.06 4.92 6.44
C VAL A 57 -12.36 5.72 6.54
N SER A 58 -13.13 5.50 7.62
CA SER A 58 -14.43 6.15 7.87
C SER A 58 -14.38 7.67 7.67
N ASP A 59 -15.47 8.29 7.19
CA ASP A 59 -15.65 9.76 7.08
C ASP A 59 -15.38 10.51 8.41
N THR A 60 -15.47 9.81 9.54
CA THR A 60 -15.21 10.34 10.89
C THR A 60 -13.76 10.21 11.34
N TYR A 61 -12.92 9.46 10.62
CA TYR A 61 -11.52 9.23 10.99
C TYR A 61 -10.62 10.26 10.31
N THR A 62 -10.25 11.29 11.07
CA THR A 62 -9.25 12.29 10.69
C THR A 62 -7.82 11.87 11.02
N GLY A 63 -7.61 10.61 11.42
CA GLY A 63 -6.34 10.12 11.94
C GLY A 63 -5.38 9.64 10.85
N SER A 64 -4.09 9.62 11.21
CA SER A 64 -3.05 9.04 10.36
C SER A 64 -3.02 7.53 10.53
N ALA A 65 -2.83 6.78 9.44
CA ALA A 65 -2.74 5.31 9.48
C ALA A 65 -1.47 4.81 8.79
N TRP A 66 -0.83 3.78 9.34
CA TRP A 66 0.28 3.11 8.65
C TRP A 66 -0.16 2.47 7.34
N ILE A 67 0.68 2.63 6.32
CA ILE A 67 0.66 1.86 5.07
C ILE A 67 1.99 1.11 4.90
N GLY A 68 2.08 0.21 3.92
CA GLY A 68 3.20 -0.71 3.75
C GLY A 68 4.51 -0.08 3.25
N LEU A 69 4.60 1.24 3.10
CA LEU A 69 5.79 1.92 2.59
C LEU A 69 6.75 2.26 3.74
N TYR A 70 8.01 1.84 3.60
CA TYR A 70 9.08 2.08 4.59
C TYR A 70 10.41 2.37 3.89
N ASP A 71 11.33 3.08 4.55
CA ASP A 71 12.70 3.30 4.07
C ASP A 71 13.60 2.12 4.52
N ASP A 72 14.16 1.37 3.57
CA ASP A 72 15.05 0.24 3.87
C ASP A 72 16.52 0.65 4.11
N LEU A 73 16.81 1.96 4.08
CA LEU A 73 18.12 2.60 4.24
C LEU A 73 19.20 2.21 3.21
N LYS A 74 18.93 1.22 2.35
CA LYS A 74 19.89 0.66 1.38
C LYS A 74 19.56 1.12 -0.03
N ASN A 75 18.29 0.95 -0.41
CA ASN A 75 17.73 1.24 -1.72
C ASN A 75 16.53 2.19 -1.63
N SER A 76 16.32 2.85 -0.48
CA SER A 76 15.27 3.84 -0.22
C SER A 76 13.88 3.18 -0.06
N TRP A 77 12.80 3.90 -0.38
CA TRP A 77 11.42 3.53 -0.10
C TRP A 77 10.97 2.23 -0.78
N ARG A 78 10.51 1.27 0.01
CA ARG A 78 10.01 -0.04 -0.43
C ARG A 78 8.67 -0.38 0.18
N TRP A 79 7.85 -1.06 -0.61
CA TRP A 79 6.61 -1.68 -0.13
C TRP A 79 6.92 -2.94 0.68
N SER A 80 6.13 -3.19 1.72
CA SER A 80 6.26 -4.35 2.62
C SER A 80 5.89 -5.67 1.93
N LEU A 81 4.97 -5.63 0.95
CA LEU A 81 4.67 -6.77 0.11
C LEU A 81 5.80 -6.95 -0.93
N GLU A 82 6.60 -8.00 -0.74
CA GLU A 82 7.76 -8.30 -1.59
C GLU A 82 7.45 -9.22 -2.78
N ASP A 83 6.20 -9.30 -3.26
CA ASP A 83 5.84 -10.17 -4.40
C ASP A 83 5.91 -9.41 -5.74
N PRO A 84 6.86 -9.69 -6.65
CA PRO A 84 6.97 -8.99 -7.93
C PRO A 84 5.84 -9.29 -8.92
N GLN A 85 5.17 -10.44 -8.78
CA GLN A 85 4.07 -10.82 -9.67
C GLN A 85 2.79 -10.04 -9.37
N PHE A 86 2.73 -9.45 -8.17
CA PHE A 86 1.62 -8.63 -7.73
C PHE A 86 1.57 -7.26 -8.43
N TYR A 87 2.73 -6.72 -8.81
CA TYR A 87 2.84 -5.38 -9.38
C TYR A 87 3.08 -5.44 -10.88
N LYS A 88 2.36 -4.61 -11.63
CA LYS A 88 2.67 -4.32 -13.03
C LYS A 88 3.90 -3.43 -13.14
N GLU A 89 4.41 -3.29 -14.35
CA GLU A 89 5.56 -2.43 -14.63
C GLU A 89 5.26 -0.97 -14.20
N GLY A 90 6.11 -0.42 -13.34
CA GLY A 90 6.01 0.96 -12.82
C GLY A 90 5.12 1.15 -11.58
N GLU A 91 4.29 0.18 -11.21
CA GLU A 91 3.38 0.27 -10.04
C GLU A 91 4.14 0.36 -8.71
N ARG A 92 5.27 -0.35 -8.60
CA ARG A 92 6.15 -0.30 -7.42
C ARG A 92 6.82 1.05 -7.19
N ASP A 93 6.89 1.89 -8.21
CA ASP A 93 7.59 3.17 -8.20
C ASP A 93 6.66 4.35 -7.96
N PHE A 94 5.33 4.13 -7.93
CA PHE A 94 4.36 5.18 -7.66
C PHE A 94 4.57 5.78 -6.27
N ARG A 95 4.61 7.12 -6.18
CA ARG A 95 4.76 7.84 -4.92
C ARG A 95 3.85 9.06 -4.86
N ASN A 96 3.04 9.18 -3.80
CA ASN A 96 2.15 10.32 -3.55
C ASN A 96 2.59 11.16 -2.34
N TRP A 97 3.85 11.60 -2.37
CA TRP A 97 4.46 12.41 -1.30
C TRP A 97 3.85 13.81 -1.20
N ILE A 98 3.81 14.38 0.01
CA ILE A 98 3.70 15.82 0.17
C ILE A 98 5.06 16.46 -0.23
N PRO A 99 5.08 17.47 -1.12
CA PRO A 99 6.32 18.05 -1.67
C PRO A 99 7.36 18.56 -0.66
N ALA A 100 6.98 18.78 0.61
CA ALA A 100 7.84 19.35 1.64
C ALA A 100 8.61 18.34 2.51
N LEU A 101 8.22 17.06 2.51
CA LEU A 101 8.77 16.04 3.44
C LEU A 101 9.92 15.21 2.85
N SER A 102 10.20 15.33 1.55
CA SER A 102 11.28 14.59 0.87
C SER A 102 12.70 15.07 1.23
N SER A 103 12.89 15.93 2.23
CA SER A 103 14.22 16.46 2.60
C SER A 103 14.83 15.85 3.87
N LEU A 104 14.14 14.92 4.54
CA LEU A 104 14.58 14.30 5.80
C LEU A 104 15.47 13.05 5.63
N TYR A 105 16.05 12.84 4.44
CA TYR A 105 16.85 11.66 4.14
C TYR A 105 18.04 11.46 5.10
N GLY A 106 18.19 10.22 5.59
CA GLY A 106 19.51 9.63 5.82
C GLY A 106 20.00 9.50 7.27
N ARG A 107 19.14 9.52 8.31
CA ARG A 107 19.62 9.25 9.69
C ARG A 107 18.78 8.28 10.54
N GLU A 108 17.52 8.01 10.19
CA GLU A 108 16.62 7.14 10.98
C GLU A 108 15.70 6.32 10.07
N LEU A 109 15.22 5.16 10.57
CA LEU A 109 14.21 4.33 9.88
C LEU A 109 12.86 5.04 9.92
N PHE A 110 12.37 5.42 8.75
CA PHE A 110 11.06 6.05 8.61
C PHE A 110 10.06 5.16 7.88
N CYS A 111 8.81 5.29 8.30
CA CYS A 111 7.66 4.59 7.77
C CYS A 111 6.63 5.62 7.31
N VAL A 112 5.68 5.20 6.47
CA VAL A 112 4.74 6.13 5.85
C VAL A 112 3.37 6.04 6.48
N LEU A 113 2.87 7.19 6.89
CA LEU A 113 1.49 7.42 7.25
C LEU A 113 0.71 7.89 6.03
N PHE A 114 -0.46 7.31 5.85
CA PHE A 114 -1.52 7.91 5.07
C PHE A 114 -2.31 8.89 5.93
N TYR A 115 -2.48 10.12 5.45
CA TYR A 115 -3.24 11.17 6.12
C TYR A 115 -4.01 12.00 5.08
N ASN A 116 -5.35 11.93 5.10
CA ASN A 116 -6.24 12.73 4.25
C ASN A 116 -5.82 12.79 2.76
N GLY A 117 -5.46 11.66 2.16
CA GLY A 117 -5.11 11.63 0.75
C GLY A 117 -3.64 11.94 0.45
N ALA A 118 -2.79 12.05 1.47
CA ALA A 118 -1.38 12.37 1.33
C ALA A 118 -0.49 11.45 2.16
N TRP A 119 0.77 11.29 1.74
CA TRP A 119 1.74 10.46 2.44
C TRP A 119 2.70 11.31 3.27
N VAL A 120 2.85 10.94 4.54
CA VAL A 120 3.68 11.63 5.54
C VAL A 120 4.71 10.66 6.09
N ILE A 121 5.95 11.13 6.22
CA ILE A 121 7.05 10.37 6.83
C ILE A 121 6.91 10.44 8.36
N TYR A 122 7.02 9.30 9.04
CA TYR A 122 6.93 9.24 10.49
C TYR A 122 7.84 8.14 11.05
N SER A 123 8.31 8.29 12.30
CA SER A 123 9.20 7.28 12.90
C SER A 123 8.44 5.97 13.12
N CYS A 124 9.02 4.87 12.64
CA CYS A 124 8.40 3.53 12.64
C CYS A 124 8.05 3.00 14.03
N ASP A 125 8.72 3.50 15.07
CA ASP A 125 8.55 3.08 16.46
C ASP A 125 7.34 3.72 17.15
N ASN A 126 6.66 4.67 16.48
CA ASN A 126 5.43 5.24 17.01
C ASN A 126 4.24 4.31 16.77
N SER A 127 3.34 4.28 17.73
CA SER A 127 2.14 3.44 17.65
C SER A 127 0.94 4.22 17.12
N VAL A 128 0.42 3.84 15.95
CA VAL A 128 -0.81 4.41 15.37
C VAL A 128 -1.70 3.32 14.78
N SER A 129 -2.91 3.69 14.36
CA SER A 129 -3.79 2.81 13.59
C SER A 129 -3.19 2.48 12.22
N PHE A 130 -3.71 1.47 11.53
CA PHE A 130 -3.10 0.98 10.30
C PHE A 130 -4.13 0.41 9.35
N VAL A 131 -3.76 0.30 8.07
CA VAL A 131 -4.60 -0.32 7.05
C VAL A 131 -3.94 -1.59 6.54
N CYS A 132 -4.64 -2.71 6.67
CA CYS A 132 -4.29 -3.95 6.00
C CYS A 132 -4.95 -3.99 4.62
N PHE A 133 -4.42 -4.81 3.71
CA PHE A 133 -5.14 -5.16 2.50
C PHE A 133 -5.15 -6.66 2.27
N ASP A 134 -6.14 -7.12 1.53
CA ASP A 134 -6.08 -8.39 0.82
C ASP A 134 -6.02 -8.13 -0.69
N GLY A 135 -5.31 -9.01 -1.39
CA GLY A 135 -5.26 -9.04 -2.84
C GLY A 135 -5.88 -10.33 -3.32
N GLU A 136 -7.12 -10.28 -3.82
CA GLU A 136 -7.63 -11.38 -4.62
C GLU A 136 -7.17 -11.18 -6.05
N HIS A 137 -6.33 -12.10 -6.55
CA HIS A 137 -6.35 -12.41 -7.97
C HIS A 137 -7.75 -12.98 -8.25
N LEU A 138 -8.70 -12.12 -8.62
CA LEU A 138 -10.01 -12.56 -9.08
C LEU A 138 -9.81 -13.34 -10.39
N ASN A 139 -9.50 -14.61 -10.26
CA ASN A 139 -9.69 -15.61 -11.30
C ASN A 139 -11.20 -15.74 -11.47
N PHE A 140 -11.80 -14.87 -12.28
CA PHE A 140 -13.16 -15.11 -12.76
C PHE A 140 -13.15 -16.43 -13.54
N PRO A 141 -13.82 -17.50 -13.06
CA PRO A 141 -14.06 -18.68 -13.88
C PRO A 141 -15.09 -18.29 -14.94
N ILE A 142 -14.82 -18.71 -16.17
CA ILE A 142 -15.69 -18.55 -17.35
C ILE A 142 -17.09 -19.12 -17.07
#